data_AF-A0A5C6X5Y2-F1
#
_entry.id   AF-A0A5C6X5Y2-F1
#
_cell.length_a   1.000
_cell.length_b   1.000
_cell.length_c   1.000
_cell.angle_alpha   90.00
_cell.angle_beta   90.00
_cell.angle_gamma   90.00
#
_symmetry.space_group_name_H-M   'P 1'
#
loop_
_entity.id
_entity.type
_entity.pdbx_description
1 polymer ?
#
loop_
_entity_poly.entity_id
_entity_poly.type
_entity_poly.pdbx_seq_one_letter_code
_entity_poly.pdbx_strand_id
1 'polypeptide(L)'
;IVANKFQTGFDEPRLMAMYVDKKLSGVATVQTLSRLNRIYPGKTAPMVVDFRNTPASIEKDFKLYYSDAHVDGDVDPNALYTIGERLDDAFLNDDGGEAIAKALSPIKNRWSGQWRQARLAKDKAQKEALEGFRADVLSYRNAWQFLSQIVDYQDPELHRRAILATLLGRNLHTDGN
;
A
#
# COMPACT_ATOMS: atom_id res chain seq x y z
N ILE A 1 5.92 -19.31 20.06
CA ILE A 1 6.54 -18.20 20.83
C ILE A 1 8.05 -18.34 20.66
N VAL A 2 8.73 -17.34 20.08
CA VAL A 2 10.17 -17.43 19.79
C VAL A 2 10.89 -16.27 20.46
N ALA A 3 11.80 -16.59 21.36
CA ALA A 3 12.50 -15.60 22.19
C ALA A 3 14.01 -15.50 21.91
N ASN A 4 14.54 -16.06 20.81
CA ASN A 4 15.89 -15.78 20.23
C ASN A 4 16.36 -16.89 19.25
N LYS A 5 15.65 -18.02 19.12
CA LYS A 5 16.18 -19.21 18.42
C LYS A 5 16.22 -19.14 16.88
N PHE A 6 15.75 -18.05 16.27
CA PHE A 6 15.70 -17.85 14.83
C PHE A 6 16.40 -16.57 14.35
N GLN A 7 17.16 -15.90 15.22
CA GLN A 7 17.88 -14.67 14.86
C GLN A 7 19.11 -14.93 13.97
N THR A 8 19.56 -16.18 13.82
CA THR A 8 20.52 -16.61 12.79
C THR A 8 20.02 -17.93 12.18
N GLY A 9 19.92 -18.01 10.84
CA GLY A 9 19.67 -19.27 10.12
C GLY A 9 18.21 -19.69 9.82
N PHE A 10 17.18 -19.05 10.37
CA PHE A 10 15.79 -19.37 10.00
C PHE A 10 15.34 -18.64 8.73
N ASP A 11 15.17 -19.38 7.64
CA ASP A 11 14.69 -18.87 6.36
C ASP A 11 13.47 -19.69 5.93
N GLU A 12 12.28 -19.19 6.24
CA GLU A 12 11.01 -19.81 5.85
C GLU A 12 10.30 -18.89 4.85
N PRO A 13 10.30 -19.23 3.54
CA PRO A 13 9.67 -18.41 2.51
C PRO A 13 8.19 -18.11 2.75
N ARG A 14 7.49 -19.00 3.46
CA ARG A 14 6.05 -18.85 3.77
C ARG A 14 5.76 -17.90 4.92
N LEU A 15 6.78 -17.41 5.63
CA LEU A 15 6.60 -16.52 6.78
C LEU A 15 5.90 -15.22 6.36
N MET A 16 4.65 -15.03 6.80
CA MET A 16 3.79 -13.92 6.38
C MET A 16 3.49 -12.91 7.50
N ALA A 17 3.61 -13.30 8.76
CA ALA A 17 3.29 -12.43 9.89
C ALA A 17 4.38 -12.52 10.96
N MET A 18 4.71 -11.39 11.58
CA MET A 18 5.63 -11.31 12.70
C MET A 18 5.04 -10.47 13.83
N TYR A 19 4.97 -11.05 15.03
CA TYR A 19 4.61 -10.34 16.25
C TYR A 19 5.90 -9.97 16.98
N VAL A 20 6.14 -8.67 17.14
CA VAL A 20 7.36 -8.14 17.75
C VAL A 20 7.04 -7.64 19.15
N ASP A 21 7.49 -8.40 20.14
CA ASP A 21 7.50 -7.98 21.55
C ASP A 21 8.94 -7.81 22.06
N LYS A 22 9.78 -7.17 21.24
CA LYS A 22 11.17 -6.86 21.57
C LYS A 22 11.56 -5.52 20.98
N LYS A 23 12.37 -4.75 21.71
CA LYS A 23 12.97 -3.54 21.15
C LYS A 23 13.94 -3.91 20.03
N LEU A 24 13.70 -3.39 18.83
CA LEU A 24 14.58 -3.52 17.67
C LEU A 24 15.36 -2.21 17.50
N SER A 25 16.61 -2.32 17.05
CA SER A 25 17.44 -1.15 16.76
C SER A 25 18.53 -1.47 15.73
N GLY A 26 18.82 -0.53 14.84
CA GLY A 26 19.88 -0.61 13.85
C GLY A 26 19.76 -1.82 12.93
N VAL A 27 20.88 -2.52 12.70
CA VAL A 27 20.96 -3.64 11.74
C VAL A 27 20.01 -4.78 12.12
N ALA A 28 19.79 -4.99 13.43
CA ALA A 28 18.92 -6.05 13.91
C ALA A 28 17.47 -5.84 13.47
N THR A 29 17.01 -4.60 13.37
CA THR A 29 15.68 -4.24 12.86
C THR A 29 15.53 -4.70 11.41
N VAL A 30 16.46 -4.26 10.54
CA VAL A 30 16.43 -4.58 9.11
C VAL A 30 16.53 -6.09 8.89
N GLN A 31 17.46 -6.76 9.56
CA GLN A 31 17.63 -8.21 9.44
C GLN A 31 16.42 -9.00 9.94
N THR A 32 15.73 -8.52 10.97
CA THR A 32 14.56 -9.21 11.54
C THR A 32 13.36 -9.06 10.61
N LEU A 33 13.01 -7.82 10.23
CA LEU A 33 11.82 -7.55 9.43
C LEU A 33 11.98 -8.00 7.97
N SER A 34 13.19 -7.93 7.40
CA SER A 34 13.45 -8.37 6.01
C SER A 34 13.25 -9.87 5.78
N ARG A 35 13.19 -10.69 6.85
CA ARG A 35 12.89 -12.12 6.73
C ARG A 35 11.52 -12.38 6.11
N LEU A 36 10.58 -11.46 6.29
CA LEU A 36 9.24 -11.57 5.74
C LEU A 36 9.20 -11.35 4.22
N ASN A 37 10.19 -10.67 3.63
CA ASN A 37 10.21 -10.30 2.21
C ASN A 37 10.61 -11.44 1.26
N ARG A 38 10.69 -12.69 1.74
CA ARG A 38 10.88 -13.85 0.86
C ARG A 38 9.66 -14.03 -0.05
N ILE A 39 9.92 -14.09 -1.36
CA ILE A 39 8.90 -14.30 -2.39
C ILE A 39 8.47 -15.77 -2.37
N TYR A 40 7.16 -16.02 -2.32
CA TYR A 40 6.59 -17.36 -2.41
C TYR A 40 5.25 -17.30 -3.19
N PRO A 41 4.95 -18.26 -4.08
CA PRO A 41 3.69 -18.27 -4.82
C PRO A 41 2.46 -18.28 -3.90
N GLY A 42 1.49 -17.41 -4.17
CA GLY A 42 0.26 -17.30 -3.38
C GLY A 42 0.42 -16.62 -2.00
N LYS A 43 1.61 -16.12 -1.67
CA LYS A 43 1.84 -15.38 -0.44
C LYS A 43 1.30 -13.95 -0.54
N THR A 44 0.46 -13.57 0.41
CA THR A 44 -0.03 -12.19 0.56
C THR A 44 1.06 -11.28 1.14
N ALA A 45 0.82 -9.96 1.12
CA ALA A 45 1.77 -9.00 1.67
C ALA A 45 2.10 -9.32 3.14
N PRO A 46 3.38 -9.30 3.54
CA PRO A 46 3.76 -9.60 4.90
C PRO A 46 3.27 -8.53 5.89
N MET A 47 2.93 -8.97 7.10
CA MET A 47 2.46 -8.11 8.19
C MET A 47 3.40 -8.17 9.40
N VAL A 48 3.61 -7.01 10.03
CA VAL A 48 4.33 -6.90 11.29
C VAL A 48 3.39 -6.24 12.30
N VAL A 49 3.19 -6.90 13.44
CA VAL A 49 2.47 -6.35 14.59
C VAL A 49 3.50 -6.08 15.67
N ASP A 50 3.84 -4.81 15.89
CA ASP A 50 4.88 -4.40 16.83
C ASP A 50 4.27 -3.76 18.08
N PHE A 51 4.62 -4.31 19.25
CA PHE A 51 4.12 -3.86 20.55
C PHE A 51 5.13 -2.99 21.32
N ARG A 52 6.35 -2.80 20.81
CA ARG A 52 7.48 -2.24 21.57
C ARG A 52 8.17 -1.08 20.89
N ASN A 53 8.15 -1.02 19.56
CA ASN A 53 8.85 -0.02 18.77
C ASN A 53 7.88 1.01 18.20
N THR A 54 8.42 2.16 17.80
CA THR A 54 7.65 3.22 17.15
C THR A 54 7.89 3.21 15.64
N PRO A 55 6.91 3.61 14.81
CA PRO A 55 7.10 3.79 13.37
C PRO A 55 8.37 4.58 13.03
N ALA A 56 8.58 5.71 13.71
CA ALA A 56 9.74 6.58 13.51
C ALA A 56 11.08 5.90 13.82
N SER A 57 11.15 5.06 14.86
CA SER A 57 12.38 4.30 15.17
C SER A 57 12.69 3.25 14.10
N ILE A 58 11.66 2.57 13.58
CA ILE A 58 11.82 1.56 12.53
C ILE A 58 12.24 2.22 11.22
N GLU A 59 11.59 3.32 10.84
CA GLU A 59 11.93 4.08 9.64
C GLU A 59 13.38 4.57 9.68
N LYS A 60 13.81 5.12 10.83
CA LYS A 60 15.19 5.56 11.03
C LYS A 60 16.19 4.44 10.80
N ASP A 61 15.92 3.24 11.32
CA ASP A 61 16.79 2.08 11.13
C ASP A 61 16.83 1.63 9.67
N PHE A 62 15.69 1.66 8.98
CA PHE A 62 15.60 1.31 7.56
C PHE A 62 16.30 2.33 6.65
N LYS A 63 16.22 3.62 6.97
CA LYS A 63 16.90 4.70 6.21
C LYS A 63 18.42 4.58 6.19
N LEU A 64 19.02 3.85 7.13
CA LEU A 64 20.46 3.54 7.10
C LEU A 64 20.86 2.65 5.92
N TYR A 65 19.91 1.88 5.37
CA TYR A 65 20.15 0.88 4.33
C TYR A 65 19.31 1.10 3.05
N TYR A 66 18.16 1.78 3.16
CA TYR A 66 17.24 2.04 2.06
C TYR A 66 16.91 3.54 2.01
N SER A 67 17.35 4.22 0.96
CA SER A 67 17.19 5.67 0.80
C SER A 67 15.74 6.13 0.66
N ASP A 68 14.82 5.24 0.29
CA ASP A 68 13.39 5.52 0.06
C ASP A 68 12.47 4.95 1.15
N ALA A 69 13.03 4.57 2.31
CA ALA A 69 12.22 4.05 3.41
C ALA A 69 11.36 5.17 4.05
N HIS A 70 10.05 4.98 4.01
CA HIS A 70 9.04 5.82 4.65
C HIS A 70 8.00 4.93 5.35
N VAL A 71 7.44 5.43 6.45
CA VAL A 71 6.25 4.83 7.06
C VAL A 71 5.11 5.80 6.90
N ASP A 72 4.09 5.38 6.15
CA ASP A 72 2.83 6.12 6.10
C ASP A 72 2.13 5.98 7.46
N GLY A 73 1.64 7.10 8.01
CA GLY A 73 1.08 7.17 9.36
C GLY A 73 -0.23 6.39 9.56
N ASP A 74 -0.91 6.64 10.68
CA ASP A 74 -2.12 5.92 11.05
C ASP A 74 -3.15 5.91 9.92
N VAL A 75 -3.49 4.70 9.48
CA VAL A 75 -4.58 4.46 8.55
C VAL A 75 -5.87 4.53 9.35
N ASP A 76 -6.59 5.65 9.25
CA ASP A 76 -7.94 5.76 9.79
C ASP A 76 -8.85 4.71 9.09
N PRO A 77 -9.54 3.83 9.82
CA PRO A 77 -10.54 2.93 9.24
C PRO A 77 -11.59 3.67 8.40
N ASN A 78 -11.91 4.92 8.75
CA ASN A 78 -12.81 5.77 7.99
C ASN A 78 -12.19 6.33 6.70
N ALA A 79 -10.86 6.34 6.57
CA ALA A 79 -10.19 6.74 5.35
C ALA A 79 -10.59 5.84 4.16
N LEU A 80 -10.94 4.57 4.40
CA LEU A 80 -11.49 3.71 3.36
C LEU A 80 -12.81 4.27 2.82
N TYR A 81 -13.72 4.71 3.68
CA TYR A 81 -14.99 5.30 3.22
C TYR A 81 -14.75 6.63 2.51
N THR A 82 -13.96 7.54 3.08
CA THR A 82 -13.68 8.86 2.49
C THR A 82 -12.95 8.78 1.14
N ILE A 83 -11.94 7.91 1.02
CA ILE A 83 -11.22 7.71 -0.25
C ILE A 83 -12.10 6.93 -1.23
N GLY A 84 -12.91 5.99 -0.74
CA GLY A 84 -13.88 5.27 -1.53
C GLY A 84 -14.93 6.18 -2.16
N GLU A 85 -15.52 7.11 -1.41
CA GLU A 85 -16.44 8.11 -1.95
C GLU A 85 -15.77 8.98 -3.02
N ARG A 86 -14.52 9.42 -2.82
CA ARG A 86 -13.77 10.17 -3.84
C ARG A 86 -13.48 9.36 -5.11
N LEU A 87 -13.32 8.04 -4.98
CA LEU A 87 -13.13 7.14 -6.12
C LEU A 87 -14.45 6.90 -6.87
N ASP A 88 -15.54 6.76 -6.13
CA ASP A 88 -16.89 6.54 -6.66
C ASP A 88 -17.40 7.78 -7.41
N ASP A 89 -17.29 8.97 -6.78
CA ASP A 89 -17.73 10.26 -7.34
C ASP A 89 -16.97 10.61 -8.63
N ALA A 90 -15.76 10.08 -8.75
CA ALA A 90 -14.96 10.26 -9.96
C ALA A 90 -15.28 9.22 -11.05
N PHE A 91 -15.81 8.02 -10.73
CA PHE A 91 -15.76 6.88 -11.68
C PHE A 91 -16.80 5.75 -11.60
N LEU A 92 -17.72 5.67 -10.62
CA LEU A 92 -18.64 4.52 -10.49
C LEU A 92 -20.12 4.92 -10.70
N ASN A 93 -20.43 5.34 -11.93
CA ASN A 93 -21.77 5.14 -12.48
C ASN A 93 -21.69 3.91 -13.38
N ASP A 94 -22.20 2.78 -12.89
CA ASP A 94 -22.60 1.57 -13.62
C ASP A 94 -21.85 0.26 -13.32
N ASP A 95 -22.67 -0.69 -12.88
CA ASP A 95 -22.60 -2.14 -12.66
C ASP A 95 -21.26 -2.88 -12.60
N GLY A 96 -20.97 -3.38 -11.38
CA GLY A 96 -20.64 -4.80 -11.15
C GLY A 96 -19.32 -5.36 -11.68
N GLY A 97 -18.47 -5.86 -10.76
CA GLY A 97 -17.43 -6.91 -10.89
C GLY A 97 -16.65 -7.13 -12.21
N GLU A 98 -17.32 -7.39 -13.33
CA GLU A 98 -16.74 -7.51 -14.67
C GLU A 98 -16.42 -6.15 -15.33
N ALA A 99 -17.00 -5.06 -14.84
CA ALA A 99 -16.74 -3.71 -15.31
C ALA A 99 -15.36 -3.17 -14.92
N ILE A 100 -14.70 -3.71 -13.89
CA ILE A 100 -13.45 -3.14 -13.36
C ILE A 100 -12.33 -3.14 -14.42
N ALA A 101 -12.22 -4.21 -15.21
CA ALA A 101 -11.22 -4.31 -16.29
C ALA A 101 -11.55 -3.39 -17.48
N LYS A 102 -12.83 -3.23 -17.82
CA LYS A 102 -13.30 -2.31 -18.86
C LYS A 102 -13.18 -0.85 -18.43
N ALA A 103 -13.38 -0.55 -17.16
CA ALA A 103 -13.24 0.77 -16.54
C ALA A 103 -11.77 1.19 -16.40
N LEU A 104 -10.83 0.24 -16.29
CA LEU A 104 -9.41 0.56 -16.13
C LEU A 104 -8.82 1.30 -17.34
N SER A 105 -9.14 0.87 -18.55
CA SER A 105 -8.64 1.48 -19.80
C SER A 105 -8.98 2.98 -19.95
N PRO A 106 -10.25 3.42 -19.81
CA PRO A 106 -10.58 4.84 -19.89
C PRO A 106 -9.96 5.66 -18.74
N ILE A 107 -9.89 5.11 -17.52
CA ILE A 107 -9.24 5.80 -16.39
C ILE A 107 -7.76 6.01 -16.66
N LYS A 108 -7.06 4.97 -17.13
CA LYS A 108 -5.64 5.04 -17.51
C LYS A 108 -5.43 6.08 -18.62
N ASN A 109 -6.26 6.06 -19.66
CA ASN A 109 -6.17 7.01 -20.77
C ASN A 109 -6.40 8.45 -20.32
N ARG A 110 -7.40 8.69 -19.46
CA ARG A 110 -7.69 10.00 -18.88
C ARG A 110 -6.52 10.50 -18.04
N TRP A 111 -6.00 9.65 -17.13
CA TRP A 111 -4.83 9.96 -16.32
C TRP A 111 -3.63 10.34 -17.20
N SER A 112 -3.27 9.49 -18.16
CA SER A 112 -2.14 9.75 -19.06
C SER A 112 -2.32 11.03 -19.89
N GLY A 113 -3.56 11.31 -20.32
CA GLY A 113 -3.91 12.55 -21.01
C GLY A 113 -3.74 13.78 -20.13
N GLN A 114 -4.34 13.77 -18.93
CA GLN A 114 -4.26 14.87 -17.96
C GLN A 114 -2.83 15.10 -17.48
N TRP A 115 -2.06 14.04 -17.20
CA TRP A 115 -0.67 14.15 -16.80
C TRP A 115 0.20 14.76 -17.90
N ARG A 116 0.01 14.31 -19.15
CA ARG A 116 0.70 14.87 -20.32
C ARG A 116 0.36 16.35 -20.52
N GLN A 117 -0.92 16.71 -20.41
CA GLN A 117 -1.38 18.10 -20.53
C GLN A 117 -0.80 18.98 -19.42
N ALA A 118 -0.89 18.55 -18.15
CA ALA A 118 -0.31 19.28 -17.03
C ALA A 118 1.21 19.51 -17.22
N ARG A 119 1.92 18.51 -17.72
CA ARG A 119 3.35 18.62 -18.03
C ARG A 119 3.64 19.59 -19.18
N LEU A 120 2.88 19.52 -20.28
CA LEU A 120 3.06 20.41 -21.44
C LEU A 120 2.72 21.86 -21.08
N ALA A 121 1.63 22.07 -20.34
CA ALA A 121 1.18 23.38 -19.88
C ALA A 121 2.01 23.93 -18.71
N LYS A 122 2.92 23.13 -18.13
CA LYS A 122 3.62 23.42 -16.86
C LYS A 122 2.65 23.80 -15.73
N ASP A 123 1.47 23.19 -15.73
CA ASP A 123 0.44 23.39 -14.73
C ASP A 123 0.80 22.62 -13.46
N LYS A 124 1.37 23.35 -12.50
CA LYS A 124 1.81 22.79 -11.22
C LYS A 124 0.62 22.34 -10.36
N ALA A 125 -0.49 23.08 -10.38
CA ALA A 125 -1.67 22.76 -9.56
C ALA A 125 -2.33 21.46 -10.03
N GLN A 126 -2.46 21.29 -11.35
CA GLN A 126 -3.00 20.05 -11.91
C GLN A 126 -2.08 18.85 -11.64
N LYS A 127 -0.75 19.06 -11.69
CA LYS A 127 0.21 18.00 -11.36
C LYS A 127 0.10 17.57 -9.88
N GLU A 128 0.05 18.52 -8.96
CA GLU A 128 -0.11 18.24 -7.52
C GLU A 128 -1.43 17.52 -7.23
N ALA A 129 -2.53 17.91 -7.89
CA ALA A 129 -3.81 17.23 -7.76
C ALA A 129 -3.77 15.77 -8.23
N LEU A 130 -3.10 15.50 -9.36
CA LEU A 130 -2.91 14.15 -9.88
C LEU A 130 -2.02 13.31 -8.93
N GLU A 131 -0.91 13.87 -8.46
CA GLU A 131 -0.03 13.21 -7.48
C GLU A 131 -0.79 12.88 -6.18
N GLY A 132 -1.63 13.81 -5.69
CA GLY A 132 -2.51 13.59 -4.55
C GLY A 132 -3.50 12.44 -4.77
N PHE A 133 -4.16 12.39 -5.93
CA PHE A 133 -5.06 11.27 -6.27
C PHE A 133 -4.32 9.93 -6.28
N ARG A 134 -3.11 9.88 -6.85
CA ARG A 134 -2.29 8.66 -6.84
C ARG A 134 -1.91 8.25 -5.41
N ALA A 135 -1.57 9.21 -4.56
CA ALA A 135 -1.27 8.95 -3.15
C ALA A 135 -2.50 8.37 -2.43
N ASP A 136 -3.69 8.92 -2.65
CA ASP A 136 -4.94 8.42 -2.07
C ASP A 136 -5.24 6.96 -2.49
N VAL A 137 -5.07 6.64 -3.78
CA VAL A 137 -5.22 5.27 -4.32
C VAL A 137 -4.28 4.28 -3.63
N LEU A 138 -3.01 4.66 -3.48
CA LEU A 138 -2.01 3.82 -2.82
C LEU A 138 -2.31 3.65 -1.33
N SER A 139 -2.72 4.73 -0.67
CA SER A 139 -3.13 4.73 0.74
C SER A 139 -4.30 3.78 0.97
N TYR A 140 -5.38 3.88 0.17
CA TYR A 140 -6.52 2.95 0.25
C TYR A 140 -6.10 1.49 0.08
N ARG A 141 -5.26 1.22 -0.92
CA ARG A 141 -4.76 -0.15 -1.17
C ARG A 141 -4.01 -0.70 0.04
N ASN A 142 -3.06 0.08 0.58
CA ASN A 142 -2.24 -0.33 1.71
C ASN A 142 -3.10 -0.51 2.98
N ALA A 143 -4.03 0.42 3.20
CA ALA A 143 -5.02 0.38 4.27
C ALA A 143 -5.84 -0.91 4.25
N TRP A 144 -6.45 -1.23 3.10
CA TRP A 144 -7.23 -2.46 2.93
C TRP A 144 -6.37 -3.71 3.14
N GLN A 145 -5.15 -3.75 2.60
CA GLN A 145 -4.24 -4.88 2.76
C GLN A 145 -3.91 -5.17 4.23
N PHE A 146 -3.81 -4.14 5.07
CA PHE A 146 -3.59 -4.29 6.49
C PHE A 146 -4.88 -4.64 7.24
N LEU A 147 -5.93 -3.82 7.08
CA LEU A 147 -7.14 -3.90 7.87
C LEU A 147 -7.96 -5.16 7.59
N SER A 148 -8.02 -5.63 6.34
CA SER A 148 -8.75 -6.87 5.99
C SER A 148 -8.17 -8.15 6.62
N GLN A 149 -6.95 -8.08 7.17
CA GLN A 149 -6.36 -9.20 7.92
C GLN A 149 -6.81 -9.23 9.39
N ILE A 150 -7.32 -8.11 9.91
CA ILE A 150 -7.64 -7.93 11.34
C ILE A 150 -9.15 -7.77 11.54
N VAL A 151 -9.85 -7.19 10.57
CA VAL A 151 -11.27 -6.86 10.64
C VAL A 151 -12.00 -7.55 9.49
N ASP A 152 -13.04 -8.32 9.83
CA ASP A 152 -14.00 -8.82 8.85
C ASP A 152 -15.05 -7.72 8.59
N TYR A 153 -14.86 -7.00 7.49
CA TYR A 153 -15.73 -5.87 7.12
C TYR A 153 -17.10 -6.28 6.61
N GLN A 154 -17.26 -7.52 6.10
CA GLN A 154 -18.48 -8.02 5.45
C GLN A 154 -19.09 -7.08 4.39
N ASP A 155 -18.30 -6.15 3.85
CA ASP A 155 -18.71 -5.16 2.87
C ASP A 155 -18.07 -5.47 1.51
N PRO A 156 -18.87 -5.96 0.54
CA PRO A 156 -18.39 -6.25 -0.81
C PRO A 156 -17.87 -5.01 -1.55
N GLU A 157 -18.36 -3.82 -1.22
CA GLU A 157 -17.98 -2.57 -1.89
C GLU A 157 -16.55 -2.16 -1.52
N LEU A 158 -16.21 -2.24 -0.23
CA LEU A 158 -14.83 -2.00 0.22
C LEU A 158 -13.83 -2.93 -0.47
N HIS A 159 -14.21 -4.19 -0.68
CA HIS A 159 -13.41 -5.16 -1.41
C HIS A 159 -13.27 -4.81 -2.90
N ARG A 160 -14.36 -4.42 -3.58
CA ARG A 160 -14.33 -3.98 -4.98
C ARG A 160 -13.43 -2.77 -5.18
N ARG A 161 -13.57 -1.76 -4.33
CA ARG A 161 -12.71 -0.57 -4.31
C ARG A 161 -11.24 -0.93 -4.09
N ALA A 162 -10.94 -1.93 -3.25
CA ALA A 162 -9.56 -2.38 -3.04
C ALA A 162 -8.95 -3.06 -4.26
N ILE A 163 -9.74 -3.84 -5.00
CA ILE A 163 -9.32 -4.42 -6.28
C ILE A 163 -9.02 -3.30 -7.28
N LEU A 164 -9.93 -2.32 -7.41
CA LEU A 164 -9.73 -1.17 -8.29
C LEU A 164 -8.47 -0.36 -7.91
N ALA A 165 -8.30 -0.02 -6.63
CA ALA A 165 -7.14 0.71 -6.13
C ALA A 165 -5.83 -0.05 -6.38
N THR A 166 -5.84 -1.38 -6.24
CA THR A 166 -4.69 -2.24 -6.56
C THR A 166 -4.33 -2.17 -8.05
N LEU A 167 -5.33 -2.19 -8.93
CA LEU A 167 -5.14 -2.12 -10.37
C LEU A 167 -4.68 -0.72 -10.80
N LEU A 168 -5.27 0.34 -10.24
CA LEU A 168 -4.90 1.73 -10.51
C LEU A 168 -3.49 2.04 -10.00
N GLY A 169 -3.13 1.64 -8.78
CA GLY A 169 -1.79 1.87 -8.24
C GLY A 169 -0.66 1.25 -9.08
N ARG A 170 -0.97 0.22 -9.90
CA ARG A 170 -0.03 -0.37 -10.86
C ARG A 170 0.03 0.36 -12.22
N ASN A 171 -0.98 1.16 -12.55
CA ASN A 171 -1.17 1.76 -13.88
C ASN A 171 -1.10 3.29 -13.91
N LEU A 172 -1.15 3.97 -12.75
CA LEU A 172 -0.99 5.43 -12.64
C LEU A 172 0.50 5.81 -12.59
N HIS A 173 1.16 5.74 -13.74
CA HIS A 173 2.58 6.12 -13.89
C HIS A 173 2.72 7.64 -13.98
N THR A 174 3.75 8.20 -13.32
CA THR A 174 4.06 9.64 -13.29
C THR A 174 5.25 10.03 -14.19
N ASP A 175 5.99 9.07 -14.74
CA ASP A 175 6.85 9.17 -15.95
C ASP A 175 7.48 7.78 -16.21
N GLY A 176 7.99 7.54 -17.43
CA GLY A 176 8.29 6.21 -17.99
C GLY A 176 9.10 5.23 -17.12
N ASN A 177 8.41 4.21 -16.63
CA ASN A 177 8.89 2.85 -16.39
C ASN A 177 7.68 1.90 -16.35
#